data_AF-A0A7V9DE62-F1
#
_entry.id   AF-A0A7V9DE62-F1
#
_cell.length_a   1.000
_cell.length_b   1.000
_cell.length_c   1.000
_cell.angle_alpha   90.00
_cell.angle_beta   90.00
_cell.angle_gamma   90.00
#
_symmetry.space_group_name_H-M   'P 1'
#
loop_
_entity.id
_entity.type
_entity.pdbx_description
1 polymer ?
#
loop_
_entity_poly.entity_id
_entity_poly.type
_entity_poly.pdbx_seq_one_letter_code
_entity_poly.pdbx_strand_id
1 'polypeptide(L)' 'MDQTQLAEAIRAPFRRVNEIVAGKRGLTPSTALRLSRYFGNKTGFWLNLQMRCDLQSAEDSERDALRKIERASQMN' A
#
# COMPACT_ATOMS: atom_id res chain seq x y z
N MET A 1 21.10 -5.58 -4.22
CA MET A 1 20.34 -6.11 -3.07
C MET A 1 19.19 -6.94 -3.61
N ASP A 2 19.09 -8.21 -3.22
CA ASP A 2 17.96 -9.10 -3.57
C ASP A 2 16.87 -9.12 -2.48
N GLN A 3 15.80 -9.91 -2.70
CA GLN A 3 14.67 -10.02 -1.76
C GLN A 3 15.06 -10.67 -0.41
N THR A 4 16.04 -11.58 -0.42
CA THR A 4 16.53 -12.26 0.78
C THR A 4 17.30 -11.29 1.67
N GLN A 5 18.25 -10.57 1.07
CA GLN A 5 19.03 -9.52 1.73
C GLN A 5 18.12 -8.44 2.32
N LEU A 6 17.08 -8.02 1.58
CA LEU A 6 16.11 -7.05 2.09
C LEU A 6 15.33 -7.59 3.30
N ALA A 7 14.83 -8.82 3.21
CA ALA A 7 14.04 -9.44 4.28
C ALA A 7 14.82 -9.51 5.59
N GLU A 8 16.09 -9.93 5.53
CA GLU A 8 17.00 -9.93 6.67
C GLU A 8 17.23 -8.52 7.21
N ALA A 9 17.56 -7.57 6.34
CA ALA A 9 17.86 -6.19 6.73
C ALA A 9 16.69 -5.50 7.45
N ILE A 10 15.46 -5.73 7.00
CA ILE A 10 14.25 -5.14 7.61
C ILE A 10 13.64 -6.03 8.71
N ARG A 11 14.30 -7.14 9.05
CA ARG A 11 13.85 -8.16 10.03
C ARG A 11 12.42 -8.66 9.76
N ALA A 12 12.08 -8.90 8.49
CA ALA A 12 10.78 -9.41 8.07
C ALA A 12 10.91 -10.82 7.47
N PRO A 13 9.85 -11.65 7.53
CA PRO A 13 9.87 -12.94 6.84
C PRO A 13 10.06 -12.76 5.33
N PHE A 14 10.92 -13.58 4.72
CA PHE A 14 11.16 -13.55 3.27
C PHE A 14 9.86 -13.61 2.46
N ARG A 15 8.93 -14.50 2.84
CA ARG A 15 7.61 -14.62 2.21
C ARG A 15 6.84 -13.29 2.17
N ARG A 16 6.96 -12.47 3.22
CA ARG A 16 6.31 -11.14 3.24
C ARG A 16 6.91 -10.22 2.19
N VAL A 17 8.24 -10.17 2.10
CA VAL A 17 8.92 -9.34 1.08
C VAL A 17 8.58 -9.84 -0.32
N ASN A 18 8.61 -11.15 -0.53
CA ASN A 18 8.26 -11.76 -1.81
C ASN A 18 6.82 -11.45 -2.24
N GLU A 19 5.85 -11.59 -1.35
CA GLU A 19 4.45 -11.29 -1.64
C GLU A 19 4.21 -9.80 -1.92
N ILE A 20 4.94 -8.90 -1.25
CA ILE A 20 4.89 -7.46 -1.51
C ILE A 20 5.47 -7.14 -2.89
N VAL A 21 6.65 -7.67 -3.22
CA VAL A 21 7.29 -7.45 -4.52
C VAL A 21 6.46 -8.06 -5.66
N ALA A 22 5.79 -9.19 -5.41
CA ALA A 22 4.89 -9.83 -6.36
C ALA A 22 3.50 -9.17 -6.44
N GLY A 23 3.22 -8.10 -5.68
CA GLY A 23 1.92 -7.44 -5.63
C GLY A 23 0.78 -8.28 -5.05
N LYS A 24 1.10 -9.42 -4.41
CA LYS A 24 0.12 -10.34 -3.80
C LYS A 24 -0.31 -9.90 -2.41
N ARG A 25 0.43 -8.97 -1.79
CA ARG A 25 0.16 -8.44 -0.46
C ARG A 25 0.47 -6.95 -0.42
N GLY A 26 -0.46 -6.18 0.15
CA GLY A 26 -0.23 -4.77 0.47
C GLY A 26 0.79 -4.54 1.60
N LEU A 27 1.34 -3.33 1.62
CA LEU A 27 2.25 -2.82 2.64
C LEU A 27 1.48 -2.51 3.93
N THR A 28 1.88 -3.12 5.04
CA THR A 28 1.33 -2.80 6.37
C THR A 28 2.09 -1.62 7.01
N PRO A 29 1.50 -0.90 7.99
CA PRO A 29 2.23 0.10 8.76
C PRO A 29 3.52 -0.42 9.42
N SER A 30 3.51 -1.66 9.92
CA SER A 30 4.71 -2.29 10.50
C SER A 30 5.82 -2.46 9.46
N THR A 31 5.48 -2.90 8.24
CA THR A 31 6.46 -3.03 7.15
C THR A 31 6.96 -1.65 6.71
N ALA A 32 6.07 -0.65 6.61
CA ALA A 32 6.42 0.72 6.25
C ALA A 32 7.44 1.32 7.23
N LEU A 33 7.26 1.15 8.55
CA LEU A 33 8.23 1.58 9.56
C LEU A 33 9.62 0.96 9.34
N ARG A 34 9.66 -0.34 9.04
CA ARG A 34 10.92 -1.06 8.81
C ARG A 34 11.63 -0.59 7.55
N LEU A 35 10.89 -0.42 6.45
CA LEU A 35 11.43 0.12 5.19
C LEU A 35 11.92 1.57 5.38
N SER A 36 11.18 2.39 6.14
CA SER A 36 11.58 3.77 6.45
C SER A 36 12.89 3.83 7.21
N ARG A 37 13.02 3.00 8.25
CA ARG A 37 14.24 2.88 9.05
C ARG A 37 15.43 2.42 8.21
N TYR A 38 15.20 1.50 7.27
CA TYR A 38 16.25 0.94 6.41
C TYR A 38 16.68 1.90 5.29
N PHE A 39 15.72 2.51 4.59
CA PHE A 39 16.00 3.38 3.43
C PHE A 39 16.17 4.86 3.78
N GLY A 40 16.00 5.25 5.05
CA GLY A 40 16.21 6.63 5.49
C GLY A 40 15.16 7.62 5.00
N ASN A 41 13.94 7.17 4.71
CA ASN A 41 12.83 8.01 4.28
C ASN A 41 11.67 8.01 5.29
N LYS A 42 10.63 8.80 5.02
CA LYS A 42 9.48 8.94 5.93
C LYS A 42 8.51 7.76 5.77
N THR A 43 7.91 7.29 6.86
CA THR A 43 6.88 6.22 6.83
C THR A 43 5.66 6.58 5.99
N GLY A 44 5.29 7.85 5.94
CA GLY A 44 4.23 8.34 5.06
C GLY A 44 4.50 8.07 3.58
N PHE A 45 5.77 7.99 3.14
CA PHE A 45 6.09 7.64 1.75
C PHE A 45 5.51 6.28 1.36
N TRP A 46 5.78 5.25 2.16
CA TRP A 46 5.32 3.89 1.90
C TRP A 46 3.81 3.73 2.07
N LEU A 47 3.23 4.35 3.09
CA LEU A 47 1.79 4.29 3.32
C LEU A 47 1.00 5.03 2.23
N ASN A 48 1.52 6.14 1.73
CA ASN A 48 0.87 6.85 0.62
C ASN A 48 0.90 6.04 -0.68
N LEU A 49 1.96 5.26 -0.93
CA LEU A 49 2.00 4.34 -2.07
C LEU A 49 0.93 3.25 -1.94
N GLN A 50 0.83 2.62 -0.77
CA GLN A 50 -0.19 1.60 -0.51
C GLN A 50 -1.60 2.19 -0.67
N MET A 51 -1.87 3.35 -0.07
CA MET A 51 -3.16 4.03 -0.14
C MET A 51 -3.57 4.36 -1.59
N ARG A 52 -2.63 4.75 -2.45
CA ARG A 52 -2.91 5.00 -3.87
C ARG A 52 -3.31 3.72 -4.61
N CYS A 53 -2.62 2.60 -4.36
CA CYS A 53 -2.96 1.31 -4.94
C CYS A 53 -4.34 0.82 -4.47
N ASP A 54 -4.63 0.97 -3.19
CA ASP A 54 -5.92 0.60 -2.60
C ASP A 54 -7.04 1.47 -3.15
N LEU A 55 -6.82 2.79 -3.25
CA LEU A 55 -7.79 3.72 -3.81
C LEU A 55 -8.10 3.41 -5.28
N GLN A 56 -7.08 3.20 -6.11
CA GLN A 56 -7.30 2.83 -7.52
C GLN A 56 -8.12 1.54 -7.64
N SER A 57 -7.81 0.53 -6.82
CA SER A 57 -8.52 -0.74 -6.82
C SER A 57 -9.98 -0.59 -6.35
N ALA A 58 -10.20 0.23 -5.32
CA ALA A 58 -11.53 0.56 -4.83
C ALA A 58 -12.35 1.32 -5.88
N GLU A 59 -11.78 2.37 -6.49
CA GLU A 59 -12.40 3.14 -7.57
C GLU A 59 -12.82 2.27 -8.75
N ASP A 60 -11.99 1.30 -9.14
CA ASP A 60 -12.31 0.37 -10.20
C ASP A 60 -13.44 -0.60 -9.82
N SER A 61 -13.41 -1.13 -8.60
CA SER A 61 -14.45 -2.06 -8.10
C SER A 61 -15.79 -1.39 -7.82
N GLU A 62 -15.78 -0.13 -7.39
CA GLU A 62 -16.97 0.62 -6.97
C GLU A 62 -17.50 1.57 -8.05
N ARG A 63 -16.87 1.59 -9.24
CA ARG A 63 -17.14 2.54 -10.33
C ARG A 63 -18.63 2.77 -10.59
N ASP A 64 -19.41 1.72 -10.72
CA ASP A 64 -20.84 1.82 -11.04
C ASP A 64 -21.70 2.21 -9.84
N ALA A 65 -21.28 1.87 -8.62
CA ALA A 65 -21.95 2.32 -7.41
C ALA A 65 -21.72 3.82 -7.20
N LEU A 66 -20.47 4.28 -7.33
CA LEU A 66 -20.08 5.68 -7.18
C LEU A 66 -20.82 6.60 -8.15
N ARG A 67 -21.07 6.17 -9.40
CA ARG A 67 -21.84 6.93 -10.39
C ARG A 67 -23.29 7.22 -9.99
N LYS A 68 -23.87 6.40 -9.11
CA LYS A 68 -25.26 6.53 -8.65
C LYS A 68 -25.39 7.40 -7.41
N ILE A 69 -24.27 7.80 -6.80
CA ILE A 69 -24.27 8.65 -5.61
C ILE A 69 -24.40 10.11 -6.05
N GLU A 70 -25.51 10.74 -5.68
CA GLU A 70 -25.70 12.17 -5.87
C GLU A 70 -24.85 12.97 -4.88
N ARG A 71 -24.27 14.09 -5.33
CA ARG A 71 -23.53 14.95 -4.41
C ARG A 71 -24.50 15.60 -3.45
N ALA A 72 -24.09 15.73 -2.19
CA ALA A 72 -24.88 16.44 -1.18
C ALA A 72 -25.23 17.88 -1.61
N SER A 73 -24.37 18.54 -2.40
CA SER A 73 -24.63 19.87 -2.96
C SER A 73 -25.76 19.91 -4.02
N GLN A 74 -26.20 18.77 -4.53
CA GLN A 74 -27.23 18.63 -5.56
C GLN A 74 -28.61 18.26 -4.97
N MET A 75 -28.69 17.96 -3.67
CA MET A 75 -29.95 17.67 -2.96
C MET A 75 -30.60 18.99 -2.52
N ASN A 76 -31.16 19.75 -3.47
CA ASN A 76 -32.04 20.91 -3.20
C ASN A 76 -33.27 20.84 -4.09
#